data_AF-A0A9P5WXC1-F1
#
_entry.id   AF-A0A9P5WXC1-F1
#
_cell.length_a   1.000
_cell.length_b   1.000
_cell.length_c   1.000
_cell.angle_alpha   90.00
_cell.angle_beta   90.00
_cell.angle_gamma   90.00
#
_symmetry.space_group_name_H-M   'P 1'
#
loop_
_entity.id
_entity.type
_entity.pdbx_description
1 polymer ?
#
loop_
_entity_poly.entity_id
_entity_poly.type
_entity_poly.pdbx_seq_one_letter_code
_entity_poly.pdbx_strand_id
1 'polypeptide(L)'
;VSQTNLSTPPILGHGTISIASFLKYEYLCMRYFAVKNIAVMDQVSKITHQFNHEDVAAWIALNWADLELKSFLAFMVELCKKFLPYDWDIPLAREIQQFQNSTPFAQWFLVVHITNAQLIGSPEHRDDTWLCSHFCATMDLEFCYHYNSYCLSNNLELEMDLDKQFEWTLLVMKTFEEEHLAQGSAWV
;
A
#
# COMPACT_ATOMS: atom_id res chain seq x y z
N VAL A 1 -3.75 8.02 12.19
CA VAL A 1 -2.86 9.16 11.82
C VAL A 1 -3.68 10.32 11.32
N SER A 2 -3.43 11.52 11.86
CA SER A 2 -4.11 12.76 11.48
C SER A 2 -3.13 13.92 11.34
N GLN A 3 -3.44 14.89 10.47
CA GLN A 3 -2.66 16.12 10.31
C GLN A 3 -3.63 17.25 9.96
N THR A 4 -3.52 18.41 10.63
CA THR A 4 -4.43 19.54 10.41
C THR A 4 -4.01 20.39 9.22
N ASN A 5 -2.71 20.58 9.00
CA ASN A 5 -2.15 21.17 7.80
C ASN A 5 -0.71 20.69 7.54
N LEU A 6 -0.20 20.93 6.33
CA LEU A 6 1.14 20.48 5.92
C LEU A 6 2.29 21.12 6.71
N SER A 7 2.02 22.23 7.41
CA SER A 7 2.97 22.93 8.27
C SER A 7 2.95 22.44 9.72
N THR A 8 2.08 21.50 10.07
CA THR A 8 2.05 20.86 11.38
C THR A 8 2.54 19.42 11.28
N PRO A 9 3.33 18.92 12.25
CA PRO A 9 3.73 17.52 12.25
C PRO A 9 2.48 16.62 12.37
N PRO A 10 2.47 15.45 11.71
CA PRO A 10 1.35 14.51 11.85
C PRO A 10 1.31 13.89 13.24
N ILE A 11 0.11 13.48 13.65
CA ILE A 11 -0.16 12.86 14.95
C ILE A 11 -0.45 11.38 14.75
N LEU A 12 0.28 10.53 15.48
CA LEU A 12 -0.08 9.12 15.66
C LEU A 12 -1.01 9.00 16.88
N GLY A 13 -2.31 8.89 16.61
CA GLY A 13 -3.37 8.81 17.62
C GLY A 13 -3.52 7.45 18.31
N HIS A 14 -4.48 7.35 19.23
CA HIS A 14 -4.84 6.15 20.03
C HIS A 14 -5.49 4.99 19.23
N GLY A 15 -5.38 5.00 17.90
CA GLY A 15 -5.94 3.94 17.06
C GLY A 15 -5.07 2.69 17.06
N THR A 16 -5.60 1.58 16.55
CA THR A 16 -4.84 0.34 16.35
C THR A 16 -3.59 0.60 15.52
N ILE A 17 -2.44 0.19 16.06
CA ILE A 17 -1.16 0.22 15.34
C ILE A 17 -1.18 -0.87 14.26
N SER A 18 -0.89 -0.46 13.03
CA SER A 18 -0.75 -1.31 11.85
C SER A 18 0.35 -0.76 10.93
N ILE A 19 0.88 -1.59 10.04
CA ILE A 19 1.87 -1.12 9.05
C ILE A 19 1.30 0.03 8.19
N ALA A 20 0.03 -0.05 7.78
CA ALA A 20 -0.66 1.01 7.04
C ALA A 20 -0.63 2.34 7.82
N SER A 21 -0.84 2.29 9.14
CA SER A 21 -0.78 3.49 9.98
C SER A 21 0.64 4.06 10.07
N PHE A 22 1.68 3.22 10.13
CA PHE A 22 3.06 3.69 10.14
C PHE A 22 3.52 4.25 8.80
N LEU A 23 3.20 3.61 7.69
CA LEU A 23 3.50 4.13 6.35
C LEU A 23 2.79 5.47 6.08
N LYS A 24 1.53 5.58 6.50
CA LYS A 24 0.80 6.86 6.44
C LYS A 24 1.45 7.93 7.31
N TYR A 25 1.90 7.58 8.51
CA TYR A 25 2.60 8.50 9.40
C TYR A 25 3.92 8.97 8.78
N GLU A 26 4.71 8.04 8.25
CA GLU A 26 5.98 8.28 7.58
C GLU A 26 5.83 9.25 6.41
N TYR A 27 4.88 8.97 5.51
CA TYR A 27 4.57 9.82 4.37
C TYR A 27 4.23 11.26 4.79
N LEU A 28 3.40 11.43 5.82
CA LEU A 28 3.02 12.77 6.29
C LEU A 28 4.18 13.50 7.00
N CYS A 29 5.05 12.76 7.70
CA CYS A 29 6.28 13.31 8.29
C CYS A 29 7.21 13.84 7.19
N MET A 30 7.45 13.05 6.14
CA MET A 30 8.29 13.45 5.01
C MET A 30 7.77 14.74 4.34
N ARG A 31 6.46 14.85 4.15
CA ARG A 31 5.83 16.08 3.64
C ARG A 31 6.03 17.27 4.58
N TYR A 32 5.82 17.07 5.87
CA TYR A 32 6.05 18.10 6.88
C TYR A 32 7.51 18.57 6.89
N PHE A 33 8.48 17.66 6.83
CA PHE A 33 9.90 17.97 6.78
C PHE A 33 10.26 18.80 5.55
N ALA A 34 9.74 18.42 4.38
CA ALA A 34 9.93 19.17 3.14
C ALA A 34 9.34 20.57 3.23
N VAL A 35 8.10 20.72 3.71
CA VAL A 35 7.43 22.02 3.84
C VAL A 35 8.12 22.95 4.83
N LYS A 36 8.71 22.40 5.90
CA LYS A 36 9.41 23.17 6.93
C LYS A 36 10.92 23.30 6.70
N ASN A 37 11.47 22.70 5.65
CA ASN A 37 12.90 22.61 5.41
C ASN A 37 13.68 22.10 6.64
N ILE A 38 13.16 21.03 7.27
CA ILE A 38 13.78 20.46 8.48
C ILE A 38 15.02 19.66 8.07
N ALA A 39 16.16 19.99 8.70
CA ALA A 39 17.41 19.29 8.49
C ALA A 39 17.29 17.82 8.93
N VAL A 40 17.96 16.91 8.23
CA VAL A 40 17.88 15.45 8.47
C VAL A 40 18.13 15.09 9.94
N MET A 41 19.10 15.76 10.57
CA MET A 41 19.47 15.52 11.98
C MET A 41 18.39 15.98 12.98
N ASP A 42 17.51 16.90 12.57
CA ASP A 42 16.46 17.44 13.44
C ASP A 42 15.11 16.73 13.23
N GLN A 43 14.98 15.86 12.23
CA GLN A 43 13.68 15.31 11.82
C GLN A 43 12.97 14.57 12.96
N VAL A 44 13.67 13.69 13.67
CA VAL A 44 13.10 12.91 14.77
C VAL A 44 12.66 13.83 15.90
N SER A 45 13.49 14.78 16.32
CA SER A 45 13.16 15.72 17.41
C SER A 45 11.97 16.64 17.09
N LYS A 46 11.68 16.90 15.81
CA LYS A 46 10.51 17.70 15.41
C LYS A 46 9.18 16.95 15.47
N ILE A 47 9.17 15.62 15.58
CA ILE A 47 7.95 14.82 15.55
C ILE A 47 7.66 14.07 16.86
N THR A 48 8.62 13.99 17.78
CA THR A 48 8.53 13.14 18.99
C THR A 48 7.50 13.57 20.01
N HIS A 49 7.03 14.81 19.94
CA HIS A 49 5.92 15.28 20.78
C HIS A 49 4.53 14.99 20.20
N GLN A 50 4.43 14.31 19.05
CA GLN A 50 3.17 14.11 18.31
C GLN A 50 2.69 12.66 18.33
N PHE A 51 3.08 11.92 19.36
CA PHE A 51 2.63 10.56 19.62
C PHE A 51 1.61 10.61 20.74
N ASN A 52 0.32 10.44 20.41
CA ASN A 52 -0.74 10.37 21.39
C ASN A 52 -1.01 8.92 21.83
N HIS A 53 -0.51 7.93 21.10
CA HIS A 53 -0.57 6.54 21.55
C HIS A 53 0.32 6.34 22.79
N GLU A 54 -0.28 5.98 23.93
CA GLU A 54 0.38 5.98 25.24
C GLU A 54 1.64 5.09 25.28
N ASP A 55 1.55 3.86 24.76
CA ASP A 55 2.71 2.95 24.73
C ASP A 55 3.85 3.46 23.86
N VAL A 56 3.52 4.13 22.74
CA VAL A 56 4.51 4.71 21.83
C VAL A 56 5.18 5.91 22.50
N ALA A 57 4.39 6.80 23.09
CA ALA A 57 4.91 7.95 23.82
C ALA A 57 5.81 7.53 24.99
N ALA A 58 5.40 6.53 25.77
CA ALA A 58 6.18 5.99 26.87
C ALA A 58 7.51 5.38 26.40
N TRP A 59 7.48 4.58 25.32
CA TRP A 59 8.69 4.01 24.74
C TRP A 59 9.66 5.10 24.22
N ILE A 60 9.14 6.12 23.53
CA ILE A 60 9.97 7.25 23.06
C ILE A 60 10.60 7.97 24.25
N ALA A 61 9.84 8.28 25.29
CA ALA A 61 10.34 8.98 26.47
C ALA A 61 11.48 8.20 27.17
N LEU A 62 11.36 6.87 27.24
CA LEU A 62 12.37 6.00 27.86
C LEU A 62 13.65 5.84 27.01
N ASN A 63 13.56 6.02 25.69
CA ASN A 63 14.66 5.76 24.76
C ASN A 63 15.13 7.03 24.04
N TRP A 64 14.70 8.21 24.49
CA TRP A 64 14.84 9.47 23.77
C TRP A 64 16.27 9.78 23.33
N ALA A 65 17.24 9.61 24.24
CA ALA A 65 18.65 9.91 23.98
C ALA A 65 19.26 9.06 22.86
N ASP A 66 18.77 7.84 22.64
CA ASP A 66 19.22 7.00 21.52
C ASP A 66 18.41 7.32 20.24
N LEU A 67 17.10 7.50 20.38
CA LEU A 67 16.21 7.76 19.24
C LEU A 67 16.51 9.10 18.55
N GLU A 68 16.86 10.15 19.29
CA GLU A 68 17.11 11.48 18.74
C GLU A 68 18.34 11.55 17.82
N LEU A 69 19.29 10.62 17.98
CA LEU A 69 20.51 10.55 17.19
C LEU A 69 20.33 9.78 15.87
N LYS A 70 19.19 9.10 15.70
CA LYS A 70 18.92 8.29 14.51
C LYS A 70 18.41 9.16 13.37
N SER A 71 18.69 8.71 12.14
CA SER A 71 17.95 9.24 10.99
C SER A 71 16.46 8.90 11.13
N PHE A 72 15.61 9.69 10.50
CA PHE A 72 14.16 9.42 10.52
C PHE A 72 13.80 8.02 10.02
N LEU A 73 14.47 7.53 8.97
CA LEU A 73 14.27 6.18 8.45
C LEU A 73 14.63 5.10 9.48
N ALA A 74 15.77 5.24 10.17
CA ALA A 74 16.18 4.30 11.20
C ALA A 74 15.22 4.32 12.40
N PHE A 75 14.71 5.50 12.78
CA PHE A 75 13.66 5.64 13.78
C PHE A 75 12.38 4.90 13.37
N MET A 76 11.92 5.04 12.11
CA MET A 76 10.72 4.34 11.62
C MET A 76 10.88 2.82 11.63
N VAL A 77 12.06 2.30 11.26
CA VAL A 77 12.36 0.86 11.34
C VAL A 77 12.26 0.35 12.78
N GLU A 78 12.82 1.07 13.75
CA GLU A 78 12.72 0.68 15.16
C GLU A 78 11.28 0.78 15.70
N LEU A 79 10.55 1.81 15.30
CA LEU A 79 9.14 1.98 15.64
C LEU A 79 8.30 0.82 15.13
N CYS A 80 8.45 0.43 13.85
CA CYS A 80 7.78 -0.73 13.27
C CYS A 80 8.15 -2.02 14.01
N LYS A 81 9.44 -2.26 14.23
CA LYS A 81 9.93 -3.45 14.94
C LYS A 81 9.40 -3.56 16.38
N LYS A 82 9.19 -2.42 17.05
CA LYS A 82 8.76 -2.39 18.44
C LYS A 82 7.26 -2.68 18.61
N PHE A 83 6.44 -2.19 17.70
CA PHE A 83 4.98 -2.16 17.89
C PHE A 83 4.18 -3.00 16.91
N LEU A 84 4.75 -3.47 15.80
CA LEU A 84 4.09 -4.45 14.96
C LEU A 84 4.24 -5.86 15.57
N PRO A 85 3.19 -6.71 15.48
CA PRO A 85 3.32 -8.14 15.75
C PRO A 85 4.44 -8.76 14.93
N TYR A 86 5.08 -9.84 15.41
CA TYR A 86 6.17 -10.50 14.69
C TYR A 86 5.77 -10.96 13.28
N ASP A 87 4.52 -11.38 13.12
CA ASP A 87 3.89 -11.93 11.92
C ASP A 87 2.88 -10.96 11.28
N TRP A 88 3.11 -9.65 11.43
CA TRP A 88 2.22 -8.60 10.92
C TRP A 88 1.96 -8.68 9.40
N ASP A 89 2.90 -9.25 8.66
CA ASP A 89 2.91 -9.39 7.21
C ASP A 89 2.10 -10.59 6.72
N ILE A 90 2.04 -11.69 7.48
CA ILE A 90 1.33 -12.91 7.09
C ILE A 90 -0.16 -12.66 6.72
N PRO A 91 -0.95 -11.91 7.50
CA PRO A 91 -2.34 -11.60 7.14
C PRO A 91 -2.45 -10.82 5.82
N LEU A 92 -1.54 -9.88 5.57
CA LEU A 92 -1.52 -9.06 4.35
C LEU A 92 -1.11 -9.90 3.14
N ALA A 93 -0.15 -10.81 3.31
CA ALA A 93 0.27 -11.76 2.29
C ALA A 93 -0.88 -12.69 1.87
N ARG A 94 -1.75 -13.07 2.81
CA ARG A 94 -2.96 -13.85 2.51
C ARG A 94 -4.02 -13.03 1.80
N GLU A 95 -4.14 -11.75 2.13
CA GLU A 95 -5.09 -10.85 1.48
C GLU A 95 -4.76 -10.66 0.01
N ILE A 96 -3.48 -10.46 -0.35
CA ILE A 96 -3.08 -10.32 -1.76
C ILE A 96 -3.26 -11.61 -2.58
N GLN A 97 -3.33 -12.78 -1.93
CA GLN A 97 -3.54 -14.08 -2.59
C GLN A 97 -5.03 -14.39 -2.86
N GLN A 98 -5.95 -13.52 -2.48
CA GLN A 98 -7.38 -13.76 -2.71
C GLN A 98 -7.77 -13.59 -4.18
N PHE A 99 -8.72 -14.42 -4.61
CA PHE A 99 -9.36 -14.33 -5.92
C PHE A 99 -10.28 -13.11 -6.00
N GLN A 100 -10.47 -12.57 -7.20
CA GLN A 100 -11.39 -11.46 -7.44
C GLN A 100 -12.80 -11.77 -6.90
N ASN A 101 -13.30 -12.99 -7.18
CA ASN A 101 -14.66 -13.41 -6.86
C ASN A 101 -15.69 -12.37 -7.35
N SER A 102 -16.62 -11.97 -6.49
CA SER A 102 -17.65 -10.95 -6.78
C SER A 102 -17.19 -9.51 -6.51
N THR A 103 -15.88 -9.26 -6.37
CA THR A 103 -15.36 -7.91 -6.18
C THR A 103 -15.11 -7.27 -7.55
N PRO A 104 -15.52 -6.02 -7.79
CA PRO A 104 -15.18 -5.33 -9.01
C PRO A 104 -13.67 -5.33 -9.25
N PHE A 105 -13.23 -5.66 -10.46
CA PHE A 105 -11.81 -5.87 -10.76
C PHE A 105 -10.93 -4.69 -10.32
N ALA A 106 -11.33 -3.45 -10.64
CA ALA A 106 -10.56 -2.26 -10.26
C ALA A 106 -10.38 -2.11 -8.74
N GLN A 107 -11.41 -2.47 -7.96
CA GLN A 107 -11.33 -2.44 -6.50
C GLN A 107 -10.41 -3.55 -5.99
N TRP A 108 -10.56 -4.78 -6.49
CA TRP A 108 -9.73 -5.92 -6.12
C TRP A 108 -8.25 -5.68 -6.47
N PHE A 109 -7.95 -5.23 -7.69
CA PHE A 109 -6.61 -4.86 -8.13
C PHE A 109 -5.99 -3.81 -7.19
N LEU A 110 -6.73 -2.74 -6.88
CA LEU A 110 -6.24 -1.67 -6.02
C LEU A 110 -5.94 -2.18 -4.60
N VAL A 111 -6.79 -3.06 -4.05
CA VAL A 111 -6.55 -3.70 -2.75
C VAL A 111 -5.27 -4.53 -2.79
N VAL A 112 -5.11 -5.40 -3.79
CA VAL A 112 -3.89 -6.21 -3.95
C VAL A 112 -2.65 -5.32 -4.05
N HIS A 113 -2.70 -4.27 -4.87
CA HIS A 113 -1.58 -3.35 -5.08
C HIS A 113 -1.22 -2.55 -3.81
N ILE A 114 -2.21 -1.94 -3.15
CA ILE A 114 -2.00 -1.18 -1.90
C ILE A 114 -1.49 -2.10 -0.78
N THR A 115 -2.03 -3.32 -0.67
CA THR A 115 -1.60 -4.28 0.34
C THR A 115 -0.20 -4.80 0.05
N ASN A 116 0.16 -5.07 -1.21
CA ASN A 116 1.53 -5.45 -1.57
C ASN A 116 2.53 -4.32 -1.29
N ALA A 117 2.16 -3.06 -1.53
CA ALA A 117 3.01 -1.91 -1.18
C ALA A 117 3.28 -1.81 0.33
N GLN A 118 2.36 -2.30 1.18
CA GLN A 118 2.60 -2.36 2.63
C GLN A 118 3.62 -3.43 3.03
N LEU A 119 3.87 -4.41 2.16
CA LEU A 119 4.81 -5.50 2.40
C LEU A 119 6.24 -5.13 2.01
N ILE A 120 6.51 -3.95 1.45
CA ILE A 120 7.87 -3.55 1.05
C ILE A 120 8.84 -3.69 2.24
N GLY A 121 9.93 -4.45 2.03
CA GLY A 121 10.93 -4.76 3.05
C GLY A 121 10.61 -6.00 3.90
N SER A 122 9.42 -6.60 3.77
CA SER A 122 9.12 -7.94 4.26
C SER A 122 9.44 -8.99 3.19
N PRO A 123 9.84 -10.23 3.58
CA PRO A 123 9.93 -11.37 2.68
C PRO A 123 8.63 -11.74 1.97
N GLU A 124 7.48 -11.27 2.46
CA GLU A 124 6.16 -11.55 1.87
C GLU A 124 5.80 -10.62 0.70
N HIS A 125 6.59 -9.58 0.45
CA HIS A 125 6.44 -8.71 -0.72
C HIS A 125 6.53 -9.51 -2.02
N ARG A 126 5.60 -9.26 -2.95
CA ARG A 126 5.57 -9.88 -4.28
C ARG A 126 6.10 -8.92 -5.32
N ASP A 127 6.94 -9.44 -6.21
CA ASP A 127 7.42 -8.69 -7.36
C ASP A 127 6.35 -8.58 -8.44
N ASP A 128 6.60 -7.70 -9.41
CA ASP A 128 5.67 -7.44 -10.51
C ASP A 128 5.38 -8.73 -11.28
N THR A 129 6.39 -9.56 -11.55
CA THR A 129 6.20 -10.85 -12.25
C THR A 129 5.20 -11.77 -11.56
N TRP A 130 5.28 -11.88 -10.22
CA TRP A 130 4.32 -12.64 -9.44
C TRP A 130 2.93 -12.00 -9.49
N LEU A 131 2.83 -10.67 -9.31
CA LEU A 131 1.56 -9.94 -9.34
C LEU A 131 0.86 -10.10 -10.69
N CYS A 132 1.58 -9.91 -11.80
CA CYS A 132 1.09 -10.11 -13.16
C CYS A 132 0.48 -11.50 -13.32
N SER A 133 1.21 -12.53 -12.86
CA SER A 133 0.78 -13.92 -12.93
C SER A 133 -0.44 -14.21 -12.06
N HIS A 134 -0.47 -13.66 -10.84
CA HIS A 134 -1.58 -13.78 -9.91
C HIS A 134 -2.84 -13.15 -10.50
N PHE A 135 -2.76 -11.94 -11.03
CA PHE A 135 -3.90 -11.27 -11.65
C PHE A 135 -4.50 -12.10 -12.79
N CYS A 136 -3.67 -12.64 -13.69
CA CYS A 136 -4.14 -13.53 -14.75
C CYS A 136 -4.78 -14.84 -14.24
N ALA A 137 -4.26 -15.41 -13.15
CA ALA A 137 -4.73 -16.68 -12.62
C ALA A 137 -5.99 -16.57 -11.75
N THR A 138 -6.25 -15.40 -11.16
CA THR A 138 -7.29 -15.25 -10.14
C THR A 138 -8.33 -14.16 -10.43
N MET A 139 -8.21 -13.46 -11.57
CA MET A 139 -9.31 -12.66 -12.11
C MET A 139 -10.48 -13.56 -12.52
N ASP A 140 -11.67 -12.96 -12.62
CA ASP A 140 -12.87 -13.66 -13.09
C ASP A 140 -12.62 -14.38 -14.42
N LEU A 141 -13.15 -15.60 -14.56
CA LEU A 141 -12.84 -16.48 -15.68
C LEU A 141 -13.34 -15.88 -17.01
N GLU A 142 -14.52 -15.28 -17.00
CA GLU A 142 -15.12 -14.67 -18.19
C GLU A 142 -14.30 -13.46 -18.63
N PHE A 143 -13.94 -12.60 -17.67
CA PHE A 143 -13.04 -11.48 -17.93
C PHE A 143 -11.65 -11.94 -18.40
N CYS A 144 -11.10 -13.03 -17.86
CA CYS A 144 -9.82 -13.59 -18.28
C CYS A 144 -9.84 -14.02 -19.76
N TYR A 145 -10.92 -14.68 -20.20
CA TYR A 145 -11.08 -15.05 -21.61
C TYR A 145 -11.16 -13.82 -22.50
N HIS A 146 -11.92 -12.80 -22.11
CA HIS A 146 -12.02 -11.55 -22.84
C HIS A 146 -10.68 -10.82 -22.92
N TYR A 147 -9.98 -10.72 -21.80
CA TYR A 147 -8.65 -10.11 -21.69
C TYR A 147 -7.66 -10.77 -22.64
N ASN A 148 -7.54 -12.10 -22.58
CA ASN A 148 -6.64 -12.85 -23.46
C ASN A 148 -7.00 -12.69 -24.94
N SER A 149 -8.30 -12.72 -25.28
CA SER A 149 -8.77 -12.50 -26.66
C SER A 149 -8.46 -11.10 -27.16
N TYR A 150 -8.62 -10.08 -26.30
CA TYR A 150 -8.31 -8.69 -26.64
C TYR A 150 -6.81 -8.50 -26.86
N CYS A 151 -5.96 -9.01 -25.97
CA CYS A 151 -4.51 -8.91 -26.12
C CYS A 151 -4.01 -9.58 -27.41
N LEU A 152 -4.51 -10.78 -27.71
CA LEU A 152 -4.19 -11.49 -28.96
C LEU A 152 -4.62 -10.70 -30.20
N SER A 153 -5.83 -10.15 -30.18
CA SER A 153 -6.41 -9.42 -31.32
C SER A 153 -5.71 -8.09 -31.58
N ASN A 154 -5.14 -7.47 -30.55
CA ASN A 154 -4.44 -6.19 -30.63
C ASN A 154 -2.91 -6.34 -30.66
N ASN A 155 -2.41 -7.59 -30.75
CA ASN A 155 -0.98 -7.91 -30.72
C ASN A 155 -0.25 -7.26 -29.54
N LEU A 156 -0.92 -7.22 -28.38
CA LEU A 156 -0.35 -6.76 -27.12
C LEU A 156 0.41 -7.95 -26.52
N GLU A 157 1.73 -7.84 -26.45
CA GLU A 157 2.53 -8.79 -25.67
C GLU A 157 2.22 -8.58 -24.19
N LEU A 158 2.07 -9.65 -23.41
CA LEU A 158 2.02 -9.59 -21.95
C LEU A 158 3.33 -8.96 -21.44
N GLU A 159 3.35 -7.63 -21.37
CA GLU A 159 4.47 -6.90 -20.81
C GLU A 159 4.49 -7.15 -19.29
N MET A 160 5.66 -7.53 -18.76
CA MET A 160 5.87 -7.70 -17.30
C MET A 160 6.02 -6.35 -16.58
N ASP A 161 5.38 -5.31 -17.10
CA ASP A 161 5.32 -3.97 -16.53
C ASP A 161 3.94 -3.83 -15.89
N LEU A 162 3.92 -3.74 -14.55
CA LEU A 162 2.70 -3.74 -13.76
C LEU A 162 1.83 -2.51 -14.06
N ASP A 163 2.43 -1.36 -14.35
CA ASP A 163 1.73 -0.12 -14.65
C ASP A 163 1.02 -0.23 -16.00
N LYS A 164 1.73 -0.74 -17.02
CA LYS A 164 1.12 -1.00 -18.33
C LYS A 164 0.06 -2.08 -18.28
N GLN A 165 0.29 -3.15 -17.50
CA GLN A 165 -0.71 -4.19 -17.32
C GLN A 165 -1.96 -3.62 -16.66
N PHE A 166 -1.83 -2.73 -15.67
CA PHE A 166 -2.98 -2.07 -15.06
C PHE A 166 -3.75 -1.21 -16.08
N GLU A 167 -3.05 -0.35 -16.83
CA GLU A 167 -3.67 0.51 -17.84
C GLU A 167 -4.44 -0.31 -18.89
N TRP A 168 -3.82 -1.37 -19.41
CA TRP A 168 -4.48 -2.26 -20.37
C TRP A 168 -5.64 -3.01 -19.74
N THR A 169 -5.51 -3.46 -18.49
CA THR A 169 -6.61 -4.18 -17.85
C THR A 169 -7.80 -3.27 -17.60
N LEU A 170 -7.59 -2.00 -17.26
CA LEU A 170 -8.68 -1.01 -17.20
C LEU A 170 -9.31 -0.75 -18.57
N LEU A 171 -8.50 -0.65 -19.63
CA LEU A 171 -9.01 -0.47 -20.99
C LEU A 171 -9.89 -1.65 -21.41
N VAL A 172 -9.43 -2.88 -21.17
CA VAL A 172 -10.16 -4.09 -21.54
C VAL A 172 -11.38 -4.33 -20.64
N MET A 173 -11.30 -3.98 -19.36
CA MET A 173 -12.45 -4.00 -18.46
C MET A 173 -13.57 -3.10 -18.98
N LYS A 174 -13.24 -1.91 -19.47
CA LYS A 174 -14.23 -1.00 -20.05
C LYS A 174 -14.92 -1.59 -21.29
N THR A 175 -14.16 -2.24 -22.18
CA THR A 175 -14.78 -2.87 -23.37
C THR A 175 -15.68 -4.04 -22.97
N PHE A 176 -15.27 -4.81 -21.95
CA PHE A 176 -16.04 -5.93 -21.42
C PHE A 176 -17.35 -5.49 -20.75
N GLU A 177 -17.31 -4.41 -19.96
CA GLU A 177 -18.49 -3.78 -19.35
C GLU A 177 -19.46 -3.28 -20.43
N GLU A 178 -18.96 -2.63 -21.49
CA GLU A 178 -19.77 -2.16 -22.62
C GLU A 178 -20.47 -3.31 -23.35
N GLU A 179 -19.81 -4.45 -23.53
CA GLU A 179 -20.39 -5.66 -24.13
C GLU A 179 -21.48 -6.30 -23.26
N HIS A 180 -21.25 -6.37 -21.95
CA HIS A 180 -22.26 -6.86 -21.00
C HIS A 180 -23.51 -5.98 -20.99
N LEU A 181 -23.32 -4.66 -20.93
CA LEU A 181 -24.41 -3.68 -20.99
C LEU A 181 -25.21 -3.81 -22.30
N ALA A 182 -24.53 -4.01 -23.43
CA ALA A 182 -25.19 -4.23 -24.73
C ALA A 182 -26.00 -5.53 -24.78
N GLN A 183 -25.63 -6.54 -23.99
CA GLN A 183 -26.33 -7.81 -23.86
C GLN A 183 -27.43 -7.80 -22.79
N GLY A 184 -27.63 -6.67 -22.09
CA GLY A 184 -28.64 -6.55 -21.02
C GLY A 184 -28.24 -7.24 -19.72
N SER A 185 -26.96 -7.56 -19.54
CA SER A 185 -26.38 -8.13 -18.32
C SER A 185 -25.52 -7.08 -17.61
N ALA A 186 -25.51 -7.10 -16.28
CA ALA A 186 -24.54 -6.32 -15.51
C ALA A 186 -23.43 -7.25 -15.05
N TRP A 187 -22.20 -7.00 -15.47
CA TRP A 187 -21.03 -7.63 -14.89
C TRP A 187 -20.78 -7.02 -13.50
N VAL A 188 -20.52 -7.87 -12.49
CA VAL A 188 -20.38 -7.48 -11.07
C VAL A 188 -18.92 -7.24 -10.71
#